data_AF-A0A7C6T9B0-F1
#
_entry.id   AF-A0A7C6T9B0-F1
#
_cell.length_a   1.000
_cell.length_b   1.000
_cell.length_c   1.000
_cell.angle_alpha   90.00
_cell.angle_beta   90.00
_cell.angle_gamma   90.00
#
_symmetry.space_group_name_H-M   'P 1'
#
loop_
_entity.id
_entity.type
_entity.pdbx_description
1 polymer ?
#
loop_
_entity_poly.entity_id
_entity_poly.type
_entity_poly.pdbx_seq_one_letter_code
_entity_poly.pdbx_strand_id
1 'polypeptide(L)'
;MNPIRGAFARCEAGRAALWGVLVLFLLLLASASGRAQDAGATIPAPQPDPAQPAESIAPPEQEAPALPLLPASPAASRVLGVVDKPELVFLLQKAGFDARPLSYAQLEMGALDLFGLLMIDLERPLSVAAAAFVSDFVARGGRLIACSWGAAVAPRRQAAFPVYRLQEALQVRVTGWSADGNAYLRAGDAAPLFRTLPSFLDVRIRATPLLEPLASGRVGAFWVSEDLSRRGGTDARSPAIVLAPRCAYFAPNVLAEALHSRQMLRLLINAVSHLMPGLVLDPACVALAELEVVLGEARRAAAVSQDPDAPGLLAAAEGKSVTAQALFTQAAEALDATAALQPPVTGALSPEGEASTT
;
A
#
# COMPACT_ATOMS: atom_id res chain seq x y z
N MET A 1 -28.71 -5.00 26.02
CA MET A 1 -28.02 -3.76 25.58
C MET A 1 -27.93 -3.76 24.06
N ASN A 2 -27.99 -2.60 23.40
CA ASN A 2 -28.11 -2.51 21.93
C ASN A 2 -26.75 -2.83 21.27
N PRO A 3 -26.61 -3.89 20.44
CA PRO A 3 -25.33 -4.31 19.85
C PRO A 3 -24.67 -3.23 18.98
N ILE A 4 -25.47 -2.30 18.45
CA ILE A 4 -25.02 -1.14 17.66
C ILE A 4 -24.19 -0.17 18.51
N ARG A 5 -24.52 0.03 19.79
CA ARG A 5 -23.74 0.94 20.68
C ARG A 5 -22.37 0.38 21.03
N GLY A 6 -22.26 -0.95 21.17
CA GLY A 6 -20.98 -1.62 21.45
C GLY A 6 -20.01 -1.60 20.27
N ALA A 7 -20.51 -1.66 19.04
CA ALA A 7 -19.66 -1.48 17.84
C ALA A 7 -19.14 -0.04 17.70
N PHE A 8 -19.98 0.96 18.02
CA PHE A 8 -19.60 2.38 17.92
C PHE A 8 -18.55 2.77 18.97
N ALA A 9 -18.73 2.37 20.23
CA ALA A 9 -17.77 2.62 21.31
C ALA A 9 -16.41 1.95 21.07
N ARG A 10 -16.38 0.76 20.45
CA ARG A 10 -15.14 0.08 20.03
C ARG A 10 -14.43 0.80 18.89
N CYS A 11 -15.19 1.30 17.91
CA CYS A 11 -14.62 2.12 16.85
C CYS A 11 -14.01 3.42 17.40
N GLU A 12 -14.65 4.05 18.39
CA GLU A 12 -14.11 5.22 19.07
C GLU A 12 -12.88 4.91 19.94
N ALA A 13 -12.90 3.82 20.71
CA ALA A 13 -11.75 3.39 21.52
C ALA A 13 -10.55 2.97 20.66
N GLY A 14 -10.80 2.23 19.56
CA GLY A 14 -9.78 1.88 18.57
C GLY A 14 -9.21 3.13 17.88
N ARG A 15 -10.07 4.12 17.55
CA ARG A 15 -9.62 5.42 17.05
C ARG A 15 -8.78 6.17 18.08
N ALA A 16 -9.16 6.18 19.35
CA ALA A 16 -8.40 6.83 20.43
C ALA A 16 -7.02 6.17 20.63
N ALA A 17 -6.94 4.83 20.55
CA ALA A 17 -5.66 4.11 20.58
C ALA A 17 -4.79 4.44 19.37
N LEU A 18 -5.37 4.53 18.17
CA LEU A 18 -4.72 5.00 16.93
C LEU A 18 -4.16 6.43 17.06
N TRP A 19 -4.93 7.35 17.66
CA TRP A 19 -4.44 8.70 17.98
C TRP A 19 -3.26 8.66 18.93
N GLY A 20 -3.28 7.78 19.93
CA GLY A 20 -2.17 7.57 20.85
C GLY A 20 -0.87 7.10 20.19
N VAL A 21 -0.95 6.35 19.09
CA VAL A 21 0.22 5.93 18.29
C VAL A 21 0.69 7.09 17.40
N LEU A 22 -0.23 7.83 16.78
CA LEU A 22 0.10 9.00 15.96
C LEU A 22 0.84 10.07 16.78
N VAL A 23 0.39 10.34 18.00
CA VAL A 23 1.02 11.32 18.89
C VAL A 23 2.44 10.87 19.27
N LEU A 24 2.64 9.59 19.60
CA LEU A 24 3.98 9.06 19.90
C LEU A 24 4.91 9.11 18.67
N PHE A 25 4.38 8.82 17.48
CA PHE A 25 5.13 8.96 16.24
C PHE A 25 5.52 10.41 15.93
N LEU A 26 4.63 11.37 16.15
CA LEU A 26 4.94 12.79 15.99
C LEU A 26 6.02 13.25 16.99
N LEU A 27 6.01 12.73 18.21
CA LEU A 27 7.06 12.98 19.20
C LEU A 27 8.42 12.39 18.78
N LEU A 28 8.43 11.18 18.22
CA LEU A 28 9.63 10.54 17.63
C LEU A 28 10.17 11.32 16.42
N LEU A 29 9.30 11.83 15.55
CA LEU A 29 9.70 12.66 14.42
C LEU A 29 10.30 14.00 14.88
N ALA A 30 9.71 14.60 15.92
CA ALA A 30 10.24 15.84 16.49
C ALA A 30 11.65 15.64 17.07
N SER A 31 11.93 14.52 17.73
CA SER A 31 13.28 14.26 18.28
C SER A 31 14.33 13.91 17.23
N ALA A 32 13.93 13.27 16.13
CA ALA A 32 14.84 12.96 15.01
C ALA A 32 15.23 14.19 14.16
N SER A 33 14.43 15.27 14.17
CA SER A 33 14.66 16.47 13.34
C SER A 33 15.77 17.42 13.84
N GLY A 34 16.40 17.10 14.98
CA GLY A 34 17.29 18.03 15.69
C GLY A 34 18.71 18.18 15.14
N ARG A 35 19.30 17.19 14.43
CA ARG A 35 20.70 17.28 13.95
C ARG A 35 20.95 16.33 12.77
N ALA A 36 21.09 16.89 11.57
CA ALA A 36 21.58 16.17 10.39
C ALA A 36 22.64 17.00 9.67
N GLN A 37 23.89 16.89 10.10
CA GLN A 37 25.07 17.13 9.28
C GLN A 37 26.07 15.99 9.53
N ASP A 38 26.60 15.48 8.43
CA ASP A 38 27.80 14.63 8.28
C ASP A 38 27.75 13.14 8.64
N ALA A 39 27.61 12.32 7.60
CA ALA A 39 28.48 11.18 7.24
C ALA A 39 27.84 10.49 6.01
N GLY A 40 28.48 10.29 4.86
CA GLY A 40 29.85 9.80 4.67
C GLY A 40 29.77 8.33 4.23
N ALA A 41 29.56 8.10 2.94
CA ALA A 41 29.32 6.79 2.33
C ALA A 41 30.56 5.88 2.28
N THR A 42 30.36 4.56 2.36
CA THR A 42 31.31 3.56 1.84
C THR A 42 30.57 2.36 1.25
N ILE A 43 30.97 2.03 0.02
CA ILE A 43 30.51 0.90 -0.81
C ILE A 43 31.56 -0.21 -0.71
N PRO A 44 31.15 -1.49 -0.71
CA PRO A 44 31.98 -2.53 -1.29
C PRO A 44 31.26 -3.27 -2.44
N ALA A 45 32.04 -3.57 -3.46
CA ALA A 45 31.71 -4.51 -4.53
C ALA A 45 32.98 -5.35 -4.83
N PRO A 46 32.96 -6.31 -5.76
CA PRO A 46 32.43 -7.68 -5.61
C PRO A 46 33.49 -8.73 -6.06
N GLN A 47 33.31 -10.05 -5.81
CA GLN A 47 33.96 -11.14 -6.60
C GLN A 47 33.58 -12.57 -6.10
N PRO A 48 33.87 -13.67 -6.85
CA PRO A 48 33.09 -14.18 -7.98
C PRO A 48 32.64 -15.66 -7.81
N ASP A 49 31.88 -16.15 -8.81
CA ASP A 49 31.34 -17.50 -9.01
C ASP A 49 32.40 -18.57 -9.36
N PRO A 50 32.11 -19.87 -9.14
CA PRO A 50 32.37 -20.84 -10.20
C PRO A 50 31.24 -21.88 -10.46
N ALA A 51 31.10 -22.12 -11.76
CA ALA A 51 30.26 -23.03 -12.55
C ALA A 51 29.87 -24.43 -12.03
N GLN A 52 28.71 -24.87 -12.54
CA GLN A 52 28.07 -26.20 -12.52
C GLN A 52 28.89 -27.32 -13.20
N PRO A 53 28.42 -28.58 -13.10
CA PRO A 53 27.80 -29.18 -14.28
C PRO A 53 26.46 -29.89 -14.02
N ALA A 54 25.75 -30.11 -15.13
CA ALA A 54 24.40 -30.63 -15.29
C ALA A 54 24.29 -32.15 -15.11
N GLU A 55 23.09 -32.63 -14.78
CA GLU A 55 22.57 -33.88 -15.38
C GLU A 55 21.04 -33.95 -15.35
N SER A 56 20.52 -34.60 -16.39
CA SER A 56 19.12 -34.70 -16.82
C SER A 56 18.51 -36.01 -16.34
N ILE A 57 17.23 -36.04 -15.94
CA ILE A 57 16.34 -37.20 -16.10
C ILE A 57 14.90 -36.69 -16.36
N ALA A 58 14.26 -37.26 -17.37
CA ALA A 58 12.87 -37.04 -17.80
C ALA A 58 11.90 -38.06 -17.11
N PRO A 59 10.56 -37.94 -17.28
CA PRO A 59 9.57 -38.16 -16.23
C PRO A 59 8.85 -39.51 -16.31
N PRO A 60 7.93 -39.80 -15.35
CA PRO A 60 6.80 -40.67 -15.60
C PRO A 60 5.45 -39.92 -15.63
N GLU A 61 4.66 -40.28 -16.65
CA GLU A 61 3.19 -40.25 -16.76
C GLU A 61 2.56 -40.94 -15.52
N GLN A 62 1.41 -40.61 -14.95
CA GLN A 62 0.01 -40.47 -15.41
C GLN A 62 -0.73 -39.93 -14.15
N GLU A 63 -1.81 -39.15 -14.20
CA GLU A 63 -3.16 -39.60 -14.51
C GLU A 63 -4.07 -38.34 -14.55
N ALA A 64 -4.86 -38.19 -15.59
CA ALA A 64 -6.02 -37.28 -15.63
C ALA A 64 -7.27 -38.18 -15.48
N PRO A 65 -8.34 -37.77 -14.77
CA PRO A 65 -9.14 -36.67 -15.28
C PRO A 65 -9.85 -35.80 -14.23
N ALA A 66 -9.87 -34.50 -14.47
CA ALA A 66 -11.07 -33.70 -14.26
C ALA A 66 -11.17 -32.75 -15.46
N LEU A 67 -12.29 -32.83 -16.19
CA LEU A 67 -12.62 -31.93 -17.29
C LEU A 67 -12.39 -30.48 -16.83
N PRO A 68 -11.62 -29.65 -17.56
CA PRO A 68 -11.39 -28.29 -17.15
C PRO A 68 -12.74 -27.56 -17.20
N LEU A 69 -13.24 -27.21 -16.02
CA LEU A 69 -14.11 -26.05 -15.85
C LEU A 69 -13.43 -24.93 -16.66
N LEU A 70 -14.15 -24.36 -17.64
CA LEU A 70 -13.73 -23.19 -18.39
C LEU A 70 -12.96 -22.25 -17.47
N PRO A 71 -11.79 -21.70 -17.88
CA PRO A 71 -11.02 -20.83 -17.00
C PRO A 71 -11.97 -19.75 -16.50
N ALA A 72 -12.19 -19.73 -15.18
CA ALA A 72 -13.08 -18.76 -14.56
C ALA A 72 -12.63 -17.38 -15.04
N SER A 73 -13.53 -16.62 -15.65
CA SER A 73 -13.19 -15.30 -16.18
C SER A 73 -12.47 -14.52 -15.07
N PRO A 74 -11.27 -13.96 -15.32
CA PRO A 74 -10.56 -13.17 -14.32
C PRO A 74 -11.42 -12.08 -13.69
N ALA A 75 -12.37 -11.53 -14.45
CA ALA A 75 -13.32 -10.53 -13.99
C ALA A 75 -14.17 -10.95 -12.77
N ALA A 76 -14.38 -12.26 -12.58
CA ALA A 76 -15.16 -12.82 -11.48
C ALA A 76 -14.32 -13.04 -10.20
N SER A 77 -13.00 -13.16 -10.32
CA SER A 77 -12.12 -13.35 -9.17
C SER A 77 -12.01 -12.07 -8.35
N ARG A 78 -11.95 -12.24 -7.02
CA ARG A 78 -11.67 -11.16 -6.07
C ARG A 78 -10.23 -11.16 -5.55
N VAL A 79 -9.43 -12.13 -5.98
CA VAL A 79 -8.05 -12.30 -5.53
C VAL A 79 -7.15 -11.26 -6.22
N LEU A 80 -6.27 -10.64 -5.45
CA LEU A 80 -5.32 -9.64 -5.94
C LEU A 80 -3.93 -10.27 -6.01
N GLY A 81 -3.31 -10.27 -7.19
CA GLY A 81 -1.93 -10.70 -7.37
C GLY A 81 -1.00 -9.51 -7.24
N VAL A 82 -0.05 -9.56 -6.32
CA VAL A 82 0.93 -8.49 -6.12
C VAL A 82 2.32 -8.99 -6.51
N VAL A 83 2.90 -8.38 -7.55
CA VAL A 83 4.16 -8.85 -8.13
C VAL A 83 5.35 -8.40 -7.29
N ASP A 84 6.12 -9.34 -6.73
CA ASP A 84 7.42 -9.12 -6.07
C ASP A 84 7.43 -8.02 -4.96
N LYS A 85 6.31 -7.83 -4.24
CA LYS A 85 6.20 -6.87 -3.11
C LYS A 85 5.54 -7.54 -1.89
N PRO A 86 6.22 -8.46 -1.19
CA PRO A 86 5.63 -9.21 -0.07
C PRO A 86 5.15 -8.32 1.08
N GLU A 87 5.81 -7.19 1.35
CA GLU A 87 5.40 -6.23 2.37
C GLU A 87 4.06 -5.59 2.03
N LEU A 88 3.81 -5.32 0.74
CA LEU A 88 2.55 -4.77 0.28
C LEU A 88 1.43 -5.81 0.37
N VAL A 89 1.72 -7.08 0.09
CA VAL A 89 0.76 -8.19 0.30
C VAL A 89 0.27 -8.19 1.75
N PHE A 90 1.19 -8.10 2.71
CA PHE A 90 0.85 -8.05 4.14
C PHE A 90 -0.05 -6.85 4.48
N LEU A 91 0.26 -5.65 3.98
CA LEU A 91 -0.58 -4.46 4.23
C LEU A 91 -1.97 -4.59 3.61
N LEU A 92 -2.07 -5.12 2.39
CA LEU A 92 -3.37 -5.32 1.74
C LEU A 92 -4.20 -6.38 2.48
N GLN A 93 -3.59 -7.47 2.93
CA GLN A 93 -4.27 -8.46 3.77
C GLN A 93 -4.79 -7.84 5.08
N LYS A 94 -3.98 -7.00 5.74
CA LYS A 94 -4.41 -6.23 6.93
C LYS A 94 -5.57 -5.29 6.62
N ALA A 95 -5.59 -4.71 5.42
CA ALA A 95 -6.68 -3.86 4.94
C ALA A 95 -7.96 -4.66 4.58
N GLY A 96 -7.95 -6.00 4.69
CA GLY A 96 -9.12 -6.85 4.48
C GLY A 96 -9.23 -7.42 3.06
N PHE A 97 -8.13 -7.38 2.29
CA PHE A 97 -8.09 -7.90 0.93
C PHE A 97 -7.59 -9.35 0.85
N ASP A 98 -8.10 -10.15 -0.10
CA ASP A 98 -7.48 -11.44 -0.50
C ASP A 98 -6.32 -11.16 -1.47
N ALA A 99 -5.23 -10.61 -0.93
CA ALA A 99 -4.00 -10.36 -1.67
C ALA A 99 -3.05 -11.55 -1.54
N ARG A 100 -2.41 -11.94 -2.65
CA ARG A 100 -1.44 -13.03 -2.69
C ARG A 100 -0.17 -12.60 -3.42
N PRO A 101 1.00 -13.13 -3.00
CA PRO A 101 2.23 -12.86 -3.71
C PRO A 101 2.18 -13.51 -5.09
N LEU A 102 2.75 -12.82 -6.06
CA LEU A 102 3.01 -13.32 -7.40
C LEU A 102 4.46 -12.98 -7.75
N SER A 103 5.20 -13.89 -8.35
CA SER A 103 6.56 -13.59 -8.82
C SER A 103 6.59 -13.24 -10.29
N TYR A 104 7.64 -12.55 -10.74
CA TYR A 104 7.86 -12.36 -12.18
C TYR A 104 7.99 -13.69 -12.94
N ALA A 105 8.59 -14.73 -12.33
CA ALA A 105 8.67 -16.05 -12.94
C ALA A 105 7.27 -16.68 -13.16
N GLN A 106 6.36 -16.51 -12.20
CA GLN A 106 4.97 -16.95 -12.35
C GLN A 106 4.20 -16.14 -13.40
N LEU A 107 4.50 -14.85 -13.52
CA LEU A 107 3.99 -13.99 -14.59
C LEU A 107 4.43 -14.49 -15.97
N GLU A 108 5.69 -14.93 -16.08
CA GLU A 108 6.26 -15.51 -17.32
C GLU A 108 5.70 -16.87 -17.69
N MET A 109 5.19 -17.62 -16.71
CA MET A 109 4.49 -18.88 -16.95
C MET A 109 2.99 -18.69 -17.22
N GLY A 110 2.48 -17.46 -17.21
CA GLY A 110 1.08 -17.17 -17.43
C GLY A 110 0.13 -17.65 -16.31
N ALA A 111 0.65 -17.84 -15.09
CA ALA A 111 -0.10 -18.36 -13.94
C ALA A 111 -1.05 -17.30 -13.33
N LEU A 112 -2.00 -16.80 -14.14
CA LEU A 112 -2.82 -15.63 -13.83
C LEU A 112 -4.30 -15.93 -13.55
N ASP A 113 -4.75 -17.16 -13.78
CA ASP A 113 -6.18 -17.51 -13.80
C ASP A 113 -6.86 -17.41 -12.41
N LEU A 114 -6.09 -17.41 -11.33
CA LEU A 114 -6.61 -17.23 -9.97
C LEU A 114 -6.97 -15.77 -9.66
N PHE A 115 -6.39 -14.80 -10.38
CA PHE A 115 -6.43 -13.39 -10.01
C PHE A 115 -7.53 -12.63 -10.76
N GLY A 116 -8.13 -11.64 -10.10
CA GLY A 116 -9.04 -10.68 -10.74
C GLY A 116 -8.45 -9.28 -10.89
N LEU A 117 -7.43 -8.98 -10.10
CA LEU A 117 -6.62 -7.76 -10.20
C LEU A 117 -5.14 -8.12 -10.09
N LEU A 118 -4.31 -7.55 -10.94
CA LEU A 118 -2.85 -7.61 -10.82
C LEU A 118 -2.30 -6.25 -10.45
N MET A 119 -1.34 -6.22 -9.53
CA MET A 119 -0.55 -5.05 -9.17
C MET A 119 0.89 -5.26 -9.59
N ILE A 120 1.39 -4.41 -10.47
CA ILE A 120 2.73 -4.54 -11.02
C ILE A 120 3.51 -3.23 -10.98
N ASP A 121 4.75 -3.34 -10.55
CA ASP A 121 5.73 -2.26 -10.60
C ASP A 121 6.57 -2.39 -11.87
N LEU A 122 6.35 -1.50 -12.83
CA LEU A 122 7.01 -1.50 -14.13
C LEU A 122 8.44 -0.92 -14.11
N GLU A 123 9.03 -0.77 -12.92
CA GLU A 123 10.46 -0.50 -12.75
C GLU A 123 11.36 -1.55 -13.40
N ARG A 124 10.96 -2.82 -13.31
CA ARG A 124 11.73 -3.94 -13.88
C ARG A 124 11.28 -4.21 -15.31
N PRO A 125 12.21 -4.44 -16.25
CA PRO A 125 11.86 -4.90 -17.59
C PRO A 125 11.01 -6.17 -17.54
N LEU A 126 9.95 -6.19 -18.36
CA LEU A 126 9.12 -7.36 -18.59
C LEU A 126 9.65 -8.09 -19.81
N SER A 127 9.74 -9.42 -19.74
CA SER A 127 9.93 -10.23 -20.93
C SER A 127 8.74 -10.07 -21.89
N VAL A 128 8.95 -10.41 -23.16
CA VAL A 128 7.88 -10.33 -24.19
C VAL A 128 6.71 -11.24 -23.80
N ALA A 129 7.02 -12.44 -23.29
CA ALA A 129 6.03 -13.40 -22.81
C ALA A 129 5.20 -12.82 -21.65
N ALA A 130 5.83 -12.29 -20.60
CA ALA A 130 5.12 -11.70 -19.48
C ALA A 130 4.22 -10.52 -19.90
N ALA A 131 4.70 -9.65 -20.80
CA ALA A 131 3.88 -8.55 -21.31
C ALA A 131 2.67 -9.04 -22.12
N ALA A 132 2.83 -10.12 -22.91
CA ALA A 132 1.73 -10.75 -23.63
C ALA A 132 0.70 -11.35 -22.65
N PHE A 133 1.14 -12.10 -21.64
CA PHE A 133 0.23 -12.67 -20.63
C PHE A 133 -0.54 -11.61 -19.83
N VAL A 134 0.10 -10.49 -19.48
CA VAL A 134 -0.59 -9.37 -18.82
C VAL A 134 -1.63 -8.75 -19.76
N SER A 135 -1.30 -8.57 -21.04
CA SER A 135 -2.22 -8.02 -22.04
C SER A 135 -3.43 -8.94 -22.25
N ASP A 136 -3.20 -10.24 -22.39
CA ASP A 136 -4.25 -11.26 -22.53
C ASP A 136 -5.12 -11.34 -21.27
N PHE A 137 -4.53 -11.24 -20.09
CA PHE A 137 -5.26 -11.18 -18.83
C PHE A 137 -6.24 -10.00 -18.81
N VAL A 138 -5.81 -8.79 -19.20
CA VAL A 138 -6.69 -7.61 -19.28
C VAL A 138 -7.77 -7.78 -20.35
N ALA A 139 -7.41 -8.35 -21.52
CA ALA A 139 -8.36 -8.62 -22.60
C ALA A 139 -9.49 -9.58 -22.14
N ARG A 140 -9.16 -10.62 -21.38
CA ARG A 140 -10.10 -11.60 -20.80
C ARG A 140 -10.94 -11.06 -19.63
N GLY A 141 -10.78 -9.80 -19.26
CA GLY A 141 -11.58 -9.17 -18.19
C GLY A 141 -10.83 -8.92 -16.88
N GLY A 142 -9.56 -9.30 -16.81
CA GLY A 142 -8.69 -8.99 -15.68
C GLY A 142 -8.46 -7.48 -15.55
N ARG A 143 -8.09 -7.05 -14.35
CA ARG A 143 -7.86 -5.66 -14.02
C ARG A 143 -6.40 -5.42 -13.65
N LEU A 144 -5.87 -4.23 -13.92
CA LEU A 144 -4.46 -3.93 -13.73
C LEU A 144 -4.25 -2.62 -12.96
N ILE A 145 -3.52 -2.67 -11.86
CA ILE A 145 -2.85 -1.50 -11.30
C ILE A 145 -1.38 -1.61 -11.71
N ALA A 146 -0.92 -0.65 -12.50
CA ALA A 146 0.46 -0.60 -12.91
C ALA A 146 1.07 0.72 -12.49
N CYS A 147 2.28 0.66 -11.98
CA CYS A 147 3.01 1.84 -11.55
C CYS A 147 4.33 1.85 -12.29
N SER A 148 4.84 3.02 -12.65
CA SER A 148 6.18 3.13 -13.21
C SER A 148 7.01 4.01 -12.31
N TRP A 149 8.20 3.56 -11.96
CA TRP A 149 9.31 4.45 -11.70
C TRP A 149 10.30 4.26 -12.84
N GLY A 150 10.90 5.34 -13.30
CA GLY A 150 11.88 5.21 -14.36
C GLY A 150 12.72 6.46 -14.45
N ALA A 151 13.99 6.33 -14.09
CA ALA A 151 15.00 7.24 -14.59
C ALA A 151 14.84 7.38 -16.11
N ALA A 152 15.05 8.59 -16.64
CA ALA A 152 14.94 8.88 -18.06
C ALA A 152 15.65 7.80 -18.89
N VAL A 153 14.86 7.01 -19.63
CA VAL A 153 15.39 5.92 -20.43
C VAL A 153 15.85 6.49 -21.76
N ALA A 154 17.12 6.27 -22.10
CA ALA A 154 17.65 6.64 -23.41
C ALA A 154 16.74 6.08 -24.53
N PRO A 155 16.41 6.84 -25.59
CA PRO A 155 15.45 6.44 -26.62
C PRO A 155 15.65 5.02 -27.18
N ARG A 156 16.92 4.60 -27.36
CA ARG A 156 17.28 3.26 -27.86
C ARG A 156 16.87 2.11 -26.96
N ARG A 157 16.61 2.37 -25.67
CA ARG A 157 16.17 1.37 -24.69
C ARG A 157 14.67 1.40 -24.45
N GLN A 158 13.93 2.41 -24.94
CA GLN A 158 12.49 2.55 -24.69
C GLN A 158 11.68 1.32 -25.13
N ALA A 159 12.01 0.70 -26.26
CA ALA A 159 11.35 -0.52 -26.74
C ALA A 159 11.51 -1.75 -25.80
N ALA A 160 12.47 -1.70 -24.88
CA ALA A 160 12.67 -2.73 -23.86
C ALA A 160 11.87 -2.46 -22.57
N PHE A 161 11.26 -1.28 -22.41
CA PHE A 161 10.57 -0.93 -21.17
C PHE A 161 9.10 -1.38 -21.18
N PRO A 162 8.60 -1.93 -20.06
CA PRO A 162 7.27 -2.55 -19.98
C PRO A 162 6.12 -1.63 -20.35
N VAL A 163 6.21 -0.35 -19.97
CA VAL A 163 5.14 0.63 -20.18
C VAL A 163 4.82 0.82 -21.66
N TYR A 164 5.83 0.73 -22.54
CA TYR A 164 5.65 0.84 -23.99
C TYR A 164 5.01 -0.43 -24.59
N ARG A 165 5.23 -1.60 -23.98
CA ARG A 165 4.62 -2.87 -24.42
C ARG A 165 3.18 -3.02 -23.94
N LEU A 166 2.86 -2.42 -22.80
CA LEU A 166 1.52 -2.47 -22.21
C LEU A 166 0.67 -1.23 -22.51
N GLN A 167 1.10 -0.34 -23.41
CA GLN A 167 0.43 0.94 -23.67
C GLN A 167 -1.07 0.81 -23.97
N GLU A 168 -1.47 -0.23 -24.72
CA GLU A 168 -2.87 -0.48 -25.06
C GLU A 168 -3.64 -1.01 -23.85
N ALA A 169 -3.06 -1.92 -23.07
CA ALA A 169 -3.68 -2.38 -21.83
C ALA A 169 -3.84 -1.22 -20.83
N LEU A 170 -2.82 -0.38 -20.69
CA LEU A 170 -2.77 0.74 -19.75
C LEU A 170 -3.53 1.98 -20.21
N GLN A 171 -3.87 2.06 -21.49
CA GLN A 171 -4.49 3.23 -22.13
C GLN A 171 -3.67 4.52 -21.91
N VAL A 172 -2.35 4.37 -21.97
CA VAL A 172 -1.37 5.45 -21.78
C VAL A 172 -0.26 5.29 -22.80
N ARG A 173 0.17 6.43 -23.35
CA ARG A 173 1.42 6.56 -24.10
C ARG A 173 2.38 7.46 -23.34
N VAL A 174 3.62 7.02 -23.17
CA VAL A 174 4.70 7.86 -22.62
C VAL A 174 5.32 8.63 -23.78
N THR A 175 5.19 9.96 -23.77
CA THR A 175 5.66 10.85 -24.84
C THR A 175 7.03 11.46 -24.56
N GLY A 176 7.49 11.41 -23.30
CA GLY A 176 8.78 11.94 -22.89
C GLY A 176 9.01 11.85 -21.40
N TRP A 177 10.04 12.57 -20.93
CA TRP A 177 10.42 12.66 -19.52
C TRP A 177 10.79 14.10 -19.21
N SER A 178 10.30 14.62 -18.08
CA SER A 178 10.76 15.87 -17.50
C SER A 178 11.73 15.59 -16.35
N ALA A 179 12.83 16.35 -16.34
CA ALA A 179 13.79 16.41 -15.25
C ALA A 179 13.33 17.35 -14.11
N ASP A 180 12.21 18.06 -14.30
CA ASP A 180 11.67 18.95 -13.29
C ASP A 180 11.15 18.11 -12.13
N GLY A 181 11.91 18.15 -11.04
CA GLY A 181 11.58 17.52 -9.77
C GLY A 181 10.39 18.23 -9.16
N ASN A 182 9.20 17.71 -9.41
CA ASN A 182 7.95 18.35 -9.04
C ASN A 182 7.10 17.38 -8.21
N ALA A 183 6.88 17.77 -6.96
CA ALA A 183 6.67 16.87 -5.83
C ALA A 183 5.22 16.72 -5.38
N TYR A 184 4.24 17.04 -6.23
CA TYR A 184 2.82 16.93 -5.83
C TYR A 184 1.93 16.33 -6.92
N LEU A 185 1.04 15.43 -6.48
CA LEU A 185 -0.11 14.98 -7.24
C LEU A 185 -1.30 15.88 -6.92
N ARG A 186 -1.91 16.48 -7.94
CA ARG A 186 -3.19 17.18 -7.82
C ARG A 186 -4.30 16.33 -8.40
N ALA A 187 -5.39 16.17 -7.65
CA ALA A 187 -6.59 15.50 -8.14
C ALA A 187 -7.06 16.12 -9.47
N GLY A 188 -7.29 15.27 -10.47
CA GLY A 188 -7.85 15.64 -11.76
C GLY A 188 -9.34 15.29 -11.85
N ASP A 189 -9.84 15.13 -13.07
CA ASP A 189 -11.26 14.88 -13.34
C ASP A 189 -11.74 13.51 -12.82
N ALA A 190 -10.81 12.55 -12.62
CA ALA A 190 -11.11 11.29 -11.95
C ALA A 190 -10.98 11.38 -10.42
N ALA A 191 -11.93 12.11 -9.82
CA ALA A 191 -12.08 12.30 -8.38
C ALA A 191 -12.27 11.03 -7.49
N PRO A 192 -12.74 9.84 -7.94
CA PRO A 192 -13.04 8.76 -6.98
C PRO A 192 -11.80 8.22 -6.25
N LEU A 193 -10.61 8.35 -6.85
CA LEU A 193 -9.37 7.91 -6.18
C LEU A 193 -8.97 8.79 -5.00
N PHE A 194 -9.36 10.07 -5.04
CA PHE A 194 -9.07 11.04 -3.99
C PHE A 194 -10.17 11.13 -2.94
N ARG A 195 -11.13 10.19 -2.95
CA ARG A 195 -12.15 10.12 -1.90
C ARG A 195 -11.46 9.96 -0.55
N THR A 196 -11.76 10.86 0.40
CA THR A 196 -11.13 10.93 1.74
C THR A 196 -9.65 11.31 1.78
N LEU A 197 -9.09 11.75 0.64
CA LEU A 197 -7.73 12.28 0.52
C LEU A 197 -7.76 13.79 0.28
N PRO A 198 -6.70 14.53 0.69
CA PRO A 198 -6.52 15.90 0.26
C PRO A 198 -6.43 15.99 -1.28
N SER A 199 -6.79 17.14 -1.84
CA SER A 199 -6.70 17.38 -3.29
C SER A 199 -5.26 17.44 -3.81
N PHE A 200 -4.28 17.51 -2.91
CA PHE A 200 -2.85 17.51 -3.19
C PHE A 200 -2.15 16.47 -2.32
N LEU A 201 -1.32 15.64 -2.93
CA LEU A 201 -0.51 14.65 -2.21
C LEU A 201 0.97 14.89 -2.53
N ASP A 202 1.80 14.91 -1.49
CA ASP A 202 3.25 14.96 -1.64
C ASP A 202 3.77 13.61 -2.12
N VAL A 203 4.57 13.62 -3.19
CA VAL A 203 5.18 12.41 -3.76
C VAL A 203 6.63 12.67 -4.13
N ARG A 204 7.50 11.78 -3.64
CA ARG A 204 8.92 11.81 -3.94
C ARG A 204 9.18 11.16 -5.29
N ILE A 205 9.52 11.96 -6.30
CA ILE A 205 9.92 11.44 -7.62
C ILE A 205 11.25 12.05 -8.07
N ARG A 206 12.02 11.25 -8.80
CA ARG A 206 13.30 11.68 -9.40
C ARG A 206 13.16 12.18 -10.84
N ALA A 207 12.15 11.69 -11.56
CA ALA A 207 11.84 12.07 -12.93
C ALA A 207 10.34 11.91 -13.17
N THR A 208 9.78 12.79 -13.98
CA THR A 208 8.34 12.85 -14.26
C THR A 208 8.09 12.33 -15.68
N PRO A 209 7.44 11.18 -15.90
CA PRO A 209 7.06 10.79 -17.25
C PRO A 209 6.00 11.75 -17.79
N LEU A 210 6.13 12.12 -19.05
CA LEU A 210 5.11 12.85 -19.79
C LEU A 210 4.16 11.84 -20.40
N LEU A 211 2.89 11.91 -20.01
CA LEU A 211 1.88 10.95 -20.41
C LEU A 211 0.85 11.58 -21.34
N GLU A 212 0.41 10.78 -22.30
CA GLU A 212 -0.77 11.04 -23.13
C GLU A 212 -1.78 9.89 -22.91
N PRO A 213 -2.97 10.16 -22.37
CA PRO A 213 -4.04 9.16 -22.30
C PRO A 213 -4.46 8.71 -23.70
N LEU A 214 -4.71 7.42 -23.87
CA LEU A 214 -5.30 6.87 -25.10
C LEU A 214 -6.83 6.92 -25.04
N ALA A 215 -7.51 6.41 -26.08
CA ALA A 215 -8.94 6.60 -26.33
C ALA A 215 -9.89 6.35 -25.15
N SER A 216 -9.57 5.40 -24.26
CA SER A 216 -10.41 5.12 -23.06
C SER A 216 -9.76 5.52 -21.73
N GLY A 217 -8.58 6.14 -21.78
CA GLY A 217 -7.86 6.67 -20.63
C GLY A 217 -8.43 8.03 -20.20
N ARG A 218 -8.73 8.18 -18.92
CA ARG A 218 -9.17 9.44 -18.30
C ARG A 218 -8.16 9.88 -17.25
N VAL A 219 -7.84 11.16 -17.22
CA VAL A 219 -6.85 11.67 -16.26
C VAL A 219 -7.46 11.74 -14.86
N GLY A 220 -6.85 11.00 -13.92
CA GLY A 220 -7.22 11.01 -12.50
C GLY A 220 -6.42 11.96 -11.65
N ALA A 221 -5.20 12.30 -12.04
CA ALA A 221 -4.37 13.28 -11.38
C ALA A 221 -3.37 13.89 -12.34
N PHE A 222 -2.87 15.07 -11.97
CA PHE A 222 -1.84 15.80 -12.68
C PHE A 222 -0.63 16.01 -11.78
N TRP A 223 0.55 16.06 -12.40
CA TRP A 223 1.76 16.56 -11.76
C TRP A 223 1.67 18.07 -11.56
N VAL A 224 2.08 18.54 -10.39
CA VAL A 224 2.22 19.97 -10.10
C VAL A 224 3.64 20.27 -9.64
N SER A 225 4.24 21.27 -10.29
CA SER A 225 5.53 21.82 -9.90
C SER A 225 5.41 22.77 -8.72
N GLU A 226 6.32 22.62 -7.76
CA GLU A 226 6.48 23.58 -6.67
C GLU A 226 6.81 24.99 -7.21
N ASP A 227 7.58 25.05 -8.31
CA ASP A 227 7.92 26.28 -9.04
C ASP A 227 6.74 26.90 -9.83
N LEU A 228 5.82 26.07 -10.38
CA LEU A 228 4.66 26.58 -11.14
C LEU A 228 3.60 27.25 -10.25
N SER A 229 3.41 26.77 -9.01
CA SER A 229 2.55 27.44 -8.03
C SER A 229 3.05 28.85 -7.68
N ARG A 230 4.36 29.13 -7.79
CA ARG A 230 4.96 30.43 -7.47
C ARG A 230 4.99 31.41 -8.65
N ARG A 231 4.97 30.94 -9.90
CA ARG A 231 5.27 31.78 -11.08
C ARG A 231 4.08 32.11 -11.98
N GLY A 232 2.85 31.69 -11.64
CA GLY A 232 1.67 31.99 -12.45
C GLY A 232 1.76 31.50 -13.90
N GLY A 233 2.60 30.49 -14.15
CA GLY A 233 2.88 29.95 -15.48
C GLY A 233 1.68 29.19 -16.05
N THR A 234 1.57 29.19 -17.38
CA THR A 234 0.56 28.46 -18.13
C THR A 234 0.54 26.97 -17.75
N ASP A 235 -0.65 26.49 -17.44
CA ASP A 235 -1.09 25.21 -16.87
C ASP A 235 -0.71 23.97 -17.73
N ALA A 236 0.56 23.75 -18.03
CA ALA A 236 1.03 22.52 -18.68
C ALA A 236 0.97 21.35 -17.67
N ARG A 237 -0.24 20.83 -17.44
CA ARG A 237 -0.50 19.75 -16.50
C ARG A 237 -0.19 18.40 -17.14
N SER A 238 0.98 17.84 -16.83
CA SER A 238 1.29 16.45 -17.23
C SER A 238 0.43 15.48 -16.43
N PRO A 239 -0.31 14.54 -17.05
CA PRO A 239 -1.04 13.51 -16.33
C PRO A 239 -0.09 12.66 -15.47
N ALA A 240 -0.51 12.39 -14.24
CA ALA A 240 0.21 11.56 -13.27
C ALA A 240 -0.50 10.25 -12.99
N ILE A 241 -1.83 10.25 -13.09
CA ILE A 241 -2.66 9.05 -12.93
C ILE A 241 -3.62 9.00 -14.09
N VAL A 242 -3.72 7.85 -14.74
CA VAL A 242 -4.68 7.62 -15.82
C VAL A 242 -5.52 6.39 -15.50
N LEU A 243 -6.84 6.55 -15.59
CA LEU A 243 -7.82 5.51 -15.33
C LEU A 243 -8.51 5.07 -16.61
N ALA A 244 -8.59 3.77 -16.79
CA ALA A 244 -9.36 3.10 -17.84
C ALA A 244 -10.33 2.12 -17.17
N PRO A 245 -11.34 1.59 -17.90
CA PRO A 245 -12.37 0.70 -17.31
C PRO A 245 -11.83 -0.51 -16.54
N ARG A 246 -10.63 -1.00 -16.90
CA ARG A 246 -9.99 -2.16 -16.25
C ARG A 246 -8.62 -1.84 -15.66
N CYS A 247 -8.14 -0.61 -15.79
CA CYS A 247 -6.75 -0.30 -15.46
C CYS A 247 -6.62 1.03 -14.72
N ALA A 248 -5.69 1.09 -13.78
CA ALA A 248 -5.22 2.32 -13.19
C ALA A 248 -3.69 2.38 -13.34
N TYR A 249 -3.22 3.35 -14.12
CA TYR A 249 -1.80 3.60 -14.29
C TYR A 249 -1.35 4.76 -13.41
N PHE A 250 -0.29 4.54 -12.65
CA PHE A 250 0.35 5.54 -11.80
C PHE A 250 1.76 5.84 -12.35
N ALA A 251 1.98 7.08 -12.76
CA ALA A 251 3.31 7.60 -12.99
C ALA A 251 4.20 7.65 -11.74
N PRO A 252 3.69 7.81 -10.51
CA PRO A 252 4.47 7.52 -9.32
C PRO A 252 4.51 6.03 -9.01
N ASN A 253 5.58 5.56 -8.35
CA ASN A 253 5.59 4.24 -7.76
C ASN A 253 4.75 4.18 -6.47
N VAL A 254 3.43 4.25 -6.63
CA VAL A 254 2.50 4.19 -5.49
C VAL A 254 2.60 2.86 -4.73
N LEU A 255 3.05 1.77 -5.37
CA LEU A 255 3.24 0.49 -4.68
C LEU A 255 4.38 0.54 -3.67
N ALA A 256 5.51 1.18 -4.01
CA ALA A 256 6.60 1.41 -3.07
C ALA A 256 6.22 2.47 -2.01
N GLU A 257 5.64 3.58 -2.45
CA GLU A 257 5.29 4.69 -1.55
C GLU A 257 4.17 4.33 -0.55
N ALA A 258 3.28 3.39 -0.88
CA ALA A 258 2.24 2.91 0.04
C ALA A 258 2.81 2.22 1.30
N LEU A 259 4.06 1.74 1.26
CA LEU A 259 4.76 1.19 2.43
C LEU A 259 5.21 2.26 3.43
N HIS A 260 5.16 3.52 3.01
CA HIS A 260 5.74 4.65 3.72
C HIS A 260 4.73 5.77 3.94
N SER A 261 3.71 5.90 3.11
CA SER A 261 2.73 6.97 3.22
C SER A 261 1.32 6.42 3.37
N ARG A 262 0.66 6.77 4.48
CA ARG A 262 -0.77 6.48 4.69
C ARG A 262 -1.64 7.02 3.56
N GLN A 263 -1.27 8.18 3.01
CA GLN A 263 -2.01 8.79 1.91
C GLN A 263 -1.86 7.98 0.62
N MET A 264 -0.65 7.47 0.35
CA MET A 264 -0.40 6.60 -0.81
C MET A 264 -1.04 5.22 -0.65
N LEU A 265 -1.03 4.66 0.56
CA LEU A 265 -1.78 3.45 0.86
C LEU A 265 -3.28 3.65 0.59
N ARG A 266 -3.88 4.74 1.10
CA ARG A 266 -5.29 5.07 0.81
C ARG A 266 -5.56 5.26 -0.67
N LEU A 267 -4.67 5.93 -1.39
CA LEU A 267 -4.79 6.13 -2.83
C LEU A 267 -4.83 4.79 -3.56
N LEU A 268 -3.95 3.86 -3.18
CA LEU A 268 -3.94 2.49 -3.71
C LEU A 268 -5.22 1.72 -3.36
N ILE A 269 -5.67 1.78 -2.11
CA ILE A 269 -6.93 1.14 -1.64
C ILE A 269 -8.14 1.66 -2.42
N ASN A 270 -8.20 2.97 -2.67
CA ASN A 270 -9.24 3.59 -3.48
C ASN A 270 -9.16 3.12 -4.93
N ALA A 271 -7.96 2.90 -5.47
CA ALA A 271 -7.78 2.36 -6.82
C ALA A 271 -8.26 0.91 -6.94
N VAL A 272 -7.98 0.09 -5.93
CA VAL A 272 -8.53 -1.28 -5.85
C VAL A 272 -10.06 -1.21 -5.81
N SER A 273 -10.63 -0.39 -4.94
CA SER A 273 -12.08 -0.24 -4.79
C SER A 273 -12.75 0.27 -6.07
N HIS A 274 -12.07 1.15 -6.81
CA HIS A 274 -12.54 1.66 -8.10
C HIS A 274 -12.58 0.56 -9.16
N LEU A 275 -11.52 -0.24 -9.27
CA LEU A 275 -11.44 -1.31 -10.27
C LEU A 275 -12.28 -2.52 -9.88
N MET A 276 -12.51 -2.76 -8.58
CA MET A 276 -13.24 -3.90 -8.04
C MET A 276 -14.54 -3.45 -7.35
N PRO A 277 -15.56 -3.01 -8.13
CA PRO A 277 -16.81 -2.53 -7.55
C PRO A 277 -17.50 -3.65 -6.76
N GLY A 278 -18.06 -3.29 -5.60
CA GLY A 278 -18.72 -4.21 -4.68
C GLY A 278 -17.80 -4.81 -3.60
N LEU A 279 -16.51 -4.47 -3.60
CA LEU A 279 -15.63 -4.75 -2.47
C LEU A 279 -15.90 -3.74 -1.35
N VAL A 280 -16.55 -4.20 -0.27
CA VAL A 280 -16.83 -3.38 0.91
C VAL A 280 -15.70 -3.59 1.90
N LEU A 281 -14.97 -2.52 2.20
CA LEU A 281 -13.87 -2.54 3.16
C LEU A 281 -14.39 -2.16 4.54
N ASP A 282 -13.97 -2.93 5.54
CA ASP A 282 -14.14 -2.54 6.94
C ASP A 282 -13.17 -1.39 7.26
N PRO A 283 -13.67 -0.22 7.69
CA PRO A 283 -12.82 0.89 8.13
C PRO A 283 -11.80 0.50 9.22
N ALA A 284 -12.11 -0.50 10.05
CA ALA A 284 -11.19 -1.04 11.05
C ALA A 284 -9.96 -1.69 10.39
N CYS A 285 -10.15 -2.55 9.40
CA CYS A 285 -9.07 -3.20 8.66
C CYS A 285 -8.18 -2.17 7.95
N VAL A 286 -8.78 -1.17 7.31
CA VAL A 286 -8.02 -0.08 6.68
C VAL A 286 -7.19 0.68 7.70
N ALA A 287 -7.75 0.98 8.88
CA ALA A 287 -7.03 1.66 9.95
C ALA A 287 -5.87 0.81 10.52
N LEU A 288 -6.02 -0.52 10.57
CA LEU A 288 -4.93 -1.43 10.94
C LEU A 288 -3.79 -1.40 9.92
N ALA A 289 -4.08 -1.42 8.63
CA ALA A 289 -3.05 -1.32 7.60
C ALA A 289 -2.31 0.04 7.67
N GLU A 290 -3.03 1.14 7.89
CA GLU A 290 -2.43 2.45 8.11
C GLU A 290 -1.53 2.50 9.35
N LEU A 291 -1.92 1.82 10.42
CA LEU A 291 -1.13 1.72 11.65
C LEU A 291 0.21 1.01 11.41
N GLU A 292 0.21 -0.07 10.62
CA GLU A 292 1.45 -0.78 10.24
C GLU A 292 2.41 0.12 9.45
N VAL A 293 1.88 0.99 8.58
CA VAL A 293 2.70 2.00 7.88
C VAL A 293 3.35 2.96 8.88
N VAL A 294 2.57 3.50 9.83
CA VAL A 294 3.08 4.42 10.87
C VAL A 294 4.14 3.74 11.74
N LEU A 295 3.93 2.49 12.15
CA LEU A 295 4.92 1.74 12.92
C LEU A 295 6.18 1.48 12.10
N GLY A 296 6.04 1.15 10.83
CA GLY A 296 7.17 1.00 9.92
C GLY A 296 8.01 2.28 9.81
N GLU A 297 7.36 3.43 9.72
CA GLU A 297 8.05 4.73 9.76
C GLU A 297 8.69 5.01 11.12
N ALA A 298 8.00 4.72 12.21
CA ALA A 298 8.53 4.89 13.57
C ALA A 298 9.78 4.05 13.79
N ARG A 299 9.78 2.78 13.35
CA ARG A 299 10.93 1.87 13.40
C ARG A 299 12.11 2.44 12.62
N ARG A 300 11.87 2.94 11.41
CA ARG A 300 12.92 3.58 10.59
C ARG A 300 13.49 4.82 11.27
N ALA A 301 12.63 5.70 11.79
CA ALA A 301 13.04 6.91 12.49
C ALA A 301 13.86 6.58 13.74
N ALA A 302 13.42 5.61 14.54
CA ALA A 302 14.15 5.16 15.72
C ALA A 302 15.50 4.53 15.37
N ALA A 303 15.59 3.75 14.29
CA ALA A 303 16.82 3.09 13.85
C ALA A 303 17.93 4.08 13.43
N VAL A 304 17.56 5.28 12.99
CA VAL A 304 18.51 6.35 12.61
C VAL A 304 18.61 7.46 13.65
N SER A 305 17.84 7.39 14.73
CA SER A 305 17.82 8.40 15.77
C SER A 305 19.05 8.29 16.67
N GLN A 306 19.59 9.43 17.06
CA GLN A 306 20.64 9.54 18.09
C GLN A 306 20.06 9.77 19.50
N ASP A 307 18.73 9.86 19.62
CA ASP A 307 18.03 10.09 20.88
C ASP A 307 17.98 8.78 21.71
N PRO A 308 18.50 8.78 22.96
CA PRO A 308 18.47 7.59 23.82
C PRO A 308 17.04 7.16 24.21
N ASP A 309 16.04 8.03 24.12
CA ASP A 309 14.65 7.72 24.47
C ASP A 309 13.86 7.09 23.30
N ALA A 310 14.40 7.14 22.07
CA ALA A 310 13.74 6.64 20.88
C ALA A 310 13.31 5.15 20.95
N PRO A 311 14.12 4.21 21.50
CA PRO A 311 13.70 2.83 21.68
C PRO A 311 12.50 2.68 22.63
N GLY A 312 12.44 3.48 23.70
CA GLY A 312 11.34 3.45 24.67
C GLY A 312 10.03 3.96 24.07
N LEU A 313 10.10 5.05 23.28
CA LEU A 313 8.96 5.58 22.55
C LEU A 313 8.44 4.61 21.48
N LEU A 314 9.35 3.91 20.77
CA LEU A 314 8.97 2.88 19.81
C LEU A 314 8.27 1.71 20.51
N ALA A 315 8.82 1.19 21.61
CA ALA A 315 8.21 0.10 22.37
C ALA A 315 6.80 0.48 22.88
N ALA A 316 6.61 1.72 23.34
CA ALA A 316 5.30 2.23 23.73
C ALA A 316 4.31 2.32 22.56
N ALA A 317 4.78 2.74 21.37
CA ALA A 317 3.97 2.79 20.16
C ALA A 317 3.55 1.38 19.70
N GLU A 318 4.46 0.41 19.77
CA GLU A 318 4.18 -1.00 19.46
C GLU A 318 3.22 -1.63 20.49
N GLY A 319 3.38 -1.34 21.78
CA GLY A 319 2.42 -1.81 22.80
C GLY A 319 1.00 -1.28 22.58
N LYS A 320 0.88 0.00 22.20
CA LYS A 320 -0.41 0.59 21.83
C LYS A 320 -0.97 0.02 20.53
N SER A 321 -0.12 -0.34 19.57
CA SER A 321 -0.60 -0.94 18.32
C SER A 321 -1.13 -2.35 18.51
N VAL A 322 -0.49 -3.16 19.35
CA VAL A 322 -1.01 -4.49 19.76
C VAL A 322 -2.38 -4.34 20.41
N THR A 323 -2.53 -3.34 21.28
CA THR A 323 -3.81 -3.04 21.94
C THR A 323 -4.87 -2.62 20.93
N ALA A 324 -4.54 -1.71 20.00
CA ALA A 324 -5.45 -1.30 18.93
C ALA A 324 -5.85 -2.51 18.05
N GLN A 325 -4.89 -3.36 17.70
CA GLN A 325 -5.14 -4.56 16.91
C GLN A 325 -6.10 -5.52 17.62
N ALA A 326 -5.89 -5.79 18.90
CA ALA A 326 -6.79 -6.61 19.70
C ALA A 326 -8.22 -6.03 19.75
N LEU A 327 -8.37 -4.71 19.87
CA LEU A 327 -9.68 -4.05 19.88
C LEU A 327 -10.40 -4.15 18.53
N PHE A 328 -9.66 -4.16 17.41
CA PHE A 328 -10.22 -4.28 16.07
C PHE A 328 -10.51 -5.74 15.67
N THR A 329 -9.80 -6.73 16.23
CA THR A 329 -9.98 -8.14 15.89
C THR A 329 -10.90 -8.90 16.85
N GLN A 330 -11.24 -8.35 18.01
CA GLN A 330 -12.22 -8.96 18.92
C GLN A 330 -13.62 -8.98 18.29
N ALA A 331 -14.15 -10.19 18.09
CA ALA A 331 -15.53 -10.42 17.70
C ALA A 331 -16.49 -9.71 18.67
N ALA A 332 -17.61 -9.20 18.15
CA ALA A 332 -18.62 -8.45 18.92
C ALA A 332 -19.22 -9.19 20.12
N GLU A 333 -18.96 -10.49 20.25
CA GLU A 333 -19.61 -11.37 21.24
C GLU A 333 -18.78 -11.58 22.53
N ALA A 334 -17.54 -11.12 22.62
CA ALA A 334 -16.66 -11.43 23.76
C ALA A 334 -16.64 -10.38 24.90
N LEU A 335 -17.59 -9.43 24.93
CA LEU A 335 -17.67 -8.38 25.95
C LEU A 335 -18.91 -8.48 26.85
N ASP A 336 -19.60 -9.62 26.84
CA ASP A 336 -20.65 -9.97 27.81
C ASP A 336 -20.20 -11.21 28.61
N ALA A 337 -19.56 -11.01 29.77
CA ALA A 337 -19.69 -11.91 30.93
C ALA A 337 -18.89 -11.50 32.17
N THR A 338 -17.75 -10.80 32.08
CA THR A 338 -16.85 -10.67 33.26
C THR A 338 -16.72 -9.29 33.87
N ALA A 339 -17.27 -8.23 33.26
CA ALA A 339 -17.16 -6.86 33.79
C ALA A 339 -18.43 -6.34 34.51
N ALA A 340 -19.54 -7.08 34.52
CA ALA A 340 -20.83 -6.58 35.00
C ALA A 340 -21.27 -7.08 36.40
N LEU A 341 -20.45 -7.83 37.13
CA LEU A 341 -20.81 -8.35 38.46
C LEU A 341 -19.69 -8.20 39.51
N GLN A 342 -19.12 -7.01 39.65
CA GLN A 342 -18.59 -6.60 40.96
C GLN A 342 -19.15 -5.21 41.31
N PRO A 343 -20.05 -5.11 42.29
CA PRO A 343 -20.46 -3.81 42.79
C PRO A 343 -19.25 -3.11 43.44
N PRO A 344 -19.21 -1.77 43.41
CA PRO A 344 -18.18 -1.03 44.11
C PRO A 344 -18.27 -1.35 45.60
N VAL A 345 -17.15 -1.76 46.20
CA VAL A 345 -17.01 -1.84 47.65
C VAL A 345 -17.05 -0.42 48.19
N THR A 346 -18.25 0.10 48.42
CA THR A 346 -18.48 1.24 49.31
C THR A 346 -18.52 0.70 50.73
N GLY A 347 -17.36 0.62 51.37
CA GLY A 347 -17.22 0.48 52.81
C GLY A 347 -16.91 1.84 53.41
N ALA A 348 -17.94 2.47 53.96
CA ALA A 348 -17.89 3.79 54.55
C ALA A 348 -16.97 3.88 55.77
N LEU A 349 -16.26 5.01 55.87
CA LEU A 349 -15.82 5.59 57.12
C LEU A 349 -17.04 5.92 58.00
N SER A 350 -17.03 5.53 59.27
CA SER A 350 -17.61 6.33 60.37
C SER A 350 -17.17 5.84 61.75
N PRO A 351 -17.24 6.71 62.78
CA PRO A 351 -16.28 6.81 63.88
C PRO A 351 -16.84 6.41 65.26
N GLU A 352 -16.07 6.70 66.31
CA GLU A 352 -16.38 6.58 67.75
C GLU A 352 -16.34 5.13 68.28
N GLY A 353 -15.60 4.75 69.32
CA GLY A 353 -15.05 5.48 70.45
C GLY A 353 -15.60 4.82 71.71
N GLU A 354 -14.79 4.07 72.46
CA GLU A 354 -14.99 3.92 73.90
C GLU A 354 -13.76 3.30 74.58
N ALA A 355 -13.43 3.90 75.72
CA ALA A 355 -12.37 3.53 76.63
C ALA A 355 -12.77 2.34 77.50
N SER A 356 -11.81 1.50 77.90
CA SER A 356 -11.56 1.19 79.31
C SER A 356 -10.40 0.21 79.53
N THR A 357 -9.62 0.59 80.53
CA THR A 357 -8.77 -0.15 81.45
C THR A 357 -8.98 -1.67 81.58
N THR A 358 -7.89 -2.44 81.54
CA THR A 358 -7.16 -2.95 82.73
C THR A 358 -5.76 -3.40 82.34
#